data_AF-A0A101FQ04-F1
#
_entry.id   AF-A0A101FQ04-F1
#
_cell.length_a   1.000
_cell.length_b   1.000
_cell.length_c   1.000
_cell.angle_alpha   90.00
_cell.angle_beta   90.00
_cell.angle_gamma   90.00
#
_symmetry.space_group_name_H-M   'P 1'
#
loop_
_entity.id
_entity.type
_entity.pdbx_description
1 polymer ?
#
loop_
_entity_poly.entity_id
_entity_poly.type
_entity_poly.pdbx_seq_one_letter_code
_entity_poly.pdbx_strand_id
1 'polypeptide(L)'
;MTTTLVLLALAAIGIVAGSPVIAVAAGILLFIKLTNLQCLFAFIERQGLEIGLLFLLLTIMVPLGRENVDPRQILKYFTTLPGFLAILGGALATHLNY
;
A
#
# COMPACT_ATOMS: atom_id res chain seq x y z
N MET A 1 -11.17 -2.60 25.59
CA MET A 1 -9.86 -2.74 26.26
C MET A 1 -8.83 -3.42 25.35
N THR A 2 -9.11 -4.59 24.78
CA THR A 2 -8.16 -5.36 23.95
C THR A 2 -7.61 -4.60 22.73
N THR A 3 -8.45 -3.93 21.94
CA THR A 3 -7.98 -3.22 20.74
C THR A 3 -7.08 -2.02 21.05
N THR A 4 -7.25 -1.37 22.21
CA THR A 4 -6.41 -0.23 22.62
C THR A 4 -5.01 -0.70 23.00
N LEU A 5 -4.91 -1.86 23.68
CA LEU A 5 -3.63 -2.51 23.95
C LEU A 5 -2.88 -2.88 22.66
N VAL A 6 -3.60 -3.34 21.63
CA VAL A 6 -3.01 -3.63 20.32
C VAL A 6 -2.46 -2.37 19.64
N LEU A 7 -3.24 -1.28 19.61
CA LEU A 7 -2.77 0.00 19.05
C LEU A 7 -1.57 0.56 19.82
N LEU A 8 -1.57 0.41 21.15
CA LEU A 8 -0.47 0.83 22.00
C LEU A 8 0.81 0.00 21.75
N ALA A 9 0.66 -1.33 21.60
CA ALA A 9 1.76 -2.20 21.23
C ALA A 9 2.32 -1.84 19.85
N LEU A 10 1.45 -1.58 18.86
CA LEU A 10 1.85 -1.12 17.52
C LEU A 10 2.61 0.21 17.56
N ALA A 11 2.16 1.17 18.38
CA ALA A 11 2.86 2.43 18.56
C ALA A 11 4.26 2.22 19.19
N ALA A 12 4.36 1.39 20.23
CA ALA A 12 5.64 1.03 20.85
C ALA A 12 6.57 0.33 19.86
N ILE A 13 6.06 -0.61 19.05
CA ILE A 13 6.81 -1.27 17.97
C ILE A 13 7.29 -0.24 16.95
N GLY A 14 6.45 0.72 16.53
CA GLY A 14 6.84 1.77 15.59
C GLY A 14 8.01 2.61 16.09
N ILE A 15 8.01 2.94 17.38
CA ILE A 15 9.08 3.70 18.04
C ILE A 15 10.36 2.86 18.13
N VAL A 16 10.27 1.61 18.59
CA VAL A 16 11.44 0.70 18.72
C VAL A 16 12.03 0.35 17.36
N ALA A 17 11.19 0.18 16.34
CA ALA A 17 11.61 -0.06 14.97
C ALA A 17 12.21 1.18 14.28
N GLY A 18 12.16 2.36 14.92
CA GLY A 18 12.64 3.62 14.34
C GLY A 18 11.82 4.08 13.13
N SER A 19 10.57 3.60 12.99
CA SER A 19 9.70 3.96 11.87
C SER A 19 8.72 5.05 12.28
N PRO A 20 8.98 6.33 11.96
CA PRO A 20 8.10 7.43 12.31
C PRO A 20 6.71 7.26 11.68
N VAL A 21 6.63 6.63 10.51
CA VAL A 21 5.35 6.39 9.82
C VAL A 21 4.44 5.45 10.62
N ILE A 22 4.98 4.33 11.10
CA ILE A 22 4.22 3.34 11.89
C ILE A 22 3.83 3.94 13.24
N ALA A 23 4.76 4.62 13.89
CA ALA A 23 4.51 5.27 15.19
C ALA A 23 3.40 6.33 15.09
N VAL A 24 3.45 7.19 14.08
CA VAL A 24 2.45 8.24 13.86
C VAL A 24 1.09 7.64 13.48
N ALA A 25 1.05 6.64 12.59
CA ALA A 25 -0.20 6.00 12.20
C ALA A 25 -0.90 5.33 13.39
N ALA A 26 -0.15 4.55 14.18
CA ALA A 26 -0.67 3.93 15.39
C ALA A 26 -1.12 4.98 16.41
N GLY A 27 -0.34 6.05 16.61
CA GLY A 27 -0.66 7.15 17.51
C GLY A 27 -1.94 7.89 17.12
N ILE A 28 -2.12 8.19 15.84
CA ILE A 28 -3.36 8.81 15.31
C ILE A 28 -4.56 7.90 15.57
N LEU A 29 -4.46 6.61 15.23
CA LEU A 29 -5.54 5.65 15.47
C LEU A 29 -5.87 5.53 16.96
N LEU A 30 -4.86 5.58 17.83
CA LEU A 30 -5.02 5.57 19.28
C LEU A 30 -5.75 6.83 19.76
N PHE A 31 -5.37 8.01 19.28
CA PHE A 31 -6.02 9.29 19.59
C PHE A 31 -7.50 9.31 19.16
N ILE A 32 -7.80 8.86 17.96
CA ILE A 32 -9.18 8.77 17.45
C ILE A 32 -10.01 7.82 18.31
N LYS A 33 -9.43 6.68 18.71
CA LYS A 33 -10.10 5.70 19.56
C LYS A 33 -10.38 6.25 20.96
N LEU A 34 -9.46 7.02 21.53
CA LEU A 34 -9.63 7.70 22.83
C LEU A 34 -10.74 8.74 22.80
N THR A 35 -10.86 9.47 21.68
CA THR A 35 -11.89 10.52 21.51
C THR A 35 -13.24 9.94 21.05
N ASN A 36 -13.33 8.62 20.83
CA ASN A 36 -14.53 7.89 20.38
C ASN A 36 -15.09 8.37 19.02
N LEU A 37 -14.26 8.92 18.13
CA LEU A 37 -14.69 9.34 16.79
C LEU A 37 -14.77 8.14 15.82
N GLN A 38 -15.83 7.35 15.94
CA GLN A 38 -16.05 6.18 15.09
C GLN A 38 -16.24 6.55 13.60
N CYS A 39 -16.85 7.71 13.32
CA CYS A 39 -17.01 8.23 11.94
C CYS A 39 -15.66 8.42 11.24
N LEU A 40 -14.64 8.86 11.98
CA LEU A 40 -13.32 9.13 11.41
C LEU A 40 -12.57 7.85 11.05
N PHE A 41 -12.79 6.75 11.79
CA PHE A 41 -12.29 5.42 11.40
C PHE A 41 -12.85 4.99 10.04
N ALA A 42 -14.18 5.06 9.86
CA ALA A 42 -14.82 4.68 8.61
C ALA A 42 -14.41 5.60 7.44
N PHE A 43 -14.20 6.89 7.72
CA PHE A 43 -13.71 7.86 6.74
C PHE A 43 -12.28 7.56 6.27
N ILE A 44 -11.36 7.30 7.22
CA ILE A 44 -9.97 6.93 6.91
C ILE A 44 -9.93 5.61 6.14
N GLU A 45 -10.73 4.62 6.52
CA GLU A 45 -10.75 3.33 5.85
C GLU A 45 -11.28 3.43 4.42
N ARG A 46 -12.36 4.17 4.17
CA ARG A 46 -12.94 4.30 2.83
C ARG A 46 -12.16 5.25 1.94
N GLN A 47 -12.01 6.50 2.37
CA GLN A 47 -11.38 7.53 1.55
C GLN A 47 -9.87 7.39 1.55
N GLY A 48 -9.27 7.01 2.69
CA GLY A 48 -7.81 6.80 2.74
C GLY A 48 -7.37 5.63 1.87
N LEU A 49 -8.15 4.56 1.79
CA LEU A 49 -7.83 3.42 0.91
C LEU A 49 -8.02 3.78 -0.56
N GLU A 50 -9.11 4.44 -0.93
CA GLU A 50 -9.35 4.87 -2.31
C GLU A 50 -8.26 5.83 -2.79
N ILE A 51 -7.95 6.86 -1.98
CA ILE A 51 -6.88 7.82 -2.28
C ILE A 51 -5.52 7.13 -2.31
N GLY A 52 -5.23 6.25 -1.34
CA GLY A 52 -3.98 5.52 -1.27
C GLY A 52 -3.76 4.60 -2.47
N LEU A 53 -4.81 3.90 -2.92
CA LEU A 53 -4.77 3.05 -4.10
C LEU A 53 -4.61 3.89 -5.37
N LEU A 54 -5.29 5.02 -5.47
CA LEU A 54 -5.13 5.96 -6.56
C LEU A 54 -3.69 6.48 -6.64
N PHE A 55 -3.09 6.88 -5.52
CA PHE A 55 -1.67 7.27 -5.47
C PHE A 55 -0.72 6.13 -5.82
N LEU A 56 -1.03 4.90 -5.40
CA LEU A 56 -0.24 3.72 -5.76
C LEU A 56 -0.30 3.47 -7.27
N LEU A 57 -1.50 3.51 -7.86
CA LEU A 57 -1.70 3.39 -9.32
C LEU A 57 -0.97 4.49 -10.07
N LEU A 58 -1.09 5.74 -9.62
CA LEU A 58 -0.34 6.85 -10.19
C LEU A 58 1.17 6.59 -10.12
N THR A 59 1.70 6.12 -8.98
CA THR A 59 3.13 5.78 -8.84
C THR A 59 3.58 4.71 -9.84
N ILE A 60 2.73 3.72 -10.12
CA ILE A 60 2.98 2.69 -11.14
C ILE A 60 2.96 3.32 -12.55
N MET A 61 2.10 4.31 -12.81
CA MET A 61 1.98 5.00 -14.09
C MET A 61 3.03 6.11 -14.31
N VAL A 62 3.60 6.69 -13.24
CA VAL A 62 4.64 7.73 -13.30
C VAL A 62 5.78 7.38 -14.25
N PRO A 63 6.40 6.17 -14.22
CA PRO A 63 7.44 5.83 -15.18
C PRO A 63 6.94 5.84 -16.63
N LEU A 64 5.68 5.49 -16.90
CA LEU A 64 5.11 5.45 -18.25
C LEU A 64 4.90 6.85 -18.83
N GLY A 65 4.66 7.86 -17.99
CA GLY A 65 4.48 9.25 -18.40
C GLY A 65 5.77 10.07 -18.53
N ARG A 66 6.93 9.51 -18.16
CA ARG A 66 8.22 10.20 -18.35
C ARG A 66 8.64 10.11 -19.81
N GLU A 67 8.93 11.26 -20.42
CA GLU A 67 9.34 11.40 -21.83
C GLU A 67 10.61 10.61 -22.22
N ASN A 68 11.35 10.10 -21.23
CA ASN A 68 12.60 9.35 -21.41
C ASN A 68 12.42 7.83 -21.47
N VAL A 69 11.19 7.30 -21.35
CA VAL A 69 10.97 5.86 -21.48
C VAL A 69 10.70 5.53 -22.95
N ASP A 70 11.72 5.01 -23.63
CA ASP A 70 11.58 4.56 -25.00
C ASP A 70 10.56 3.39 -25.03
N PRO A 71 9.43 3.50 -25.76
CA PRO A 71 8.43 2.43 -25.84
C PRO A 71 9.01 1.11 -26.34
N ARG A 72 10.14 1.14 -27.08
CA ARG A 72 10.88 -0.06 -27.49
C ARG A 72 11.58 -0.75 -26.32
N GLN A 73 12.03 0.00 -25.32
CA GLN A 73 12.59 -0.57 -24.09
C GLN A 73 11.52 -1.31 -23.30
N ILE A 74 10.31 -0.75 -23.18
CA ILE A 74 9.17 -1.41 -22.51
C ILE A 74 8.90 -2.77 -23.16
N LEU A 75 8.76 -2.81 -24.49
CA LEU A 75 8.50 -4.05 -25.22
C LEU A 75 9.64 -5.07 -25.05
N LYS A 76 10.88 -4.60 -24.97
CA LYS A 76 12.05 -5.44 -24.72
C LYS A 76 12.00 -6.08 -23.32
N TYR A 77 11.53 -5.37 -22.29
CA TYR A 77 11.35 -5.94 -20.95
C TYR A 77 10.32 -7.08 -20.93
N PHE A 78 9.26 -7.02 -21.72
CA PHE A 78 8.29 -8.12 -21.85
C PHE A 78 8.91 -9.40 -22.46
N THR A 79 9.92 -9.26 -23.32
CA THR A 79 10.64 -10.41 -23.93
C THR A 79 11.82 -10.90 -23.08
N THR A 80 12.16 -10.22 -21.99
CA THR A 80 13.20 -10.71 -21.07
C THR A 80 12.70 -11.83 -20.18
N LEU A 81 13.61 -12.67 -19.71
CA LEU A 81 13.31 -13.80 -18.81
C LEU A 81 12.45 -13.40 -17.59
N PRO A 82 12.69 -12.26 -16.90
CA PRO A 82 11.82 -11.80 -15.81
C PRO A 82 10.42 -11.39 -16.30
N GLY A 83 10.31 -10.75 -17.47
CA GLY A 83 9.02 -10.37 -18.05
C GLY A 83 8.17 -11.58 -18.43
N PHE A 84 8.79 -12.61 -18.99
CA PHE A 84 8.11 -13.87 -19.30
C PHE A 84 7.64 -14.60 -18.04
N LEU A 85 8.48 -14.66 -16.99
CA LEU A 85 8.09 -15.20 -15.68
C LEU A 85 6.94 -14.41 -15.05
N ALA A 86 6.93 -13.08 -15.20
CA ALA A 86 5.85 -12.23 -14.72
C ALA A 86 4.53 -12.52 -15.45
N ILE A 87 4.56 -12.71 -16.78
CA ILE A 87 3.38 -13.07 -17.58
C ILE A 87 2.86 -14.47 -17.18
N LEU A 88 3.75 -15.46 -17.08
CA LEU A 88 3.39 -16.82 -16.65
C LEU A 88 2.80 -16.82 -15.23
N GLY A 89 3.42 -16.09 -14.30
CA GLY A 89 2.93 -15.95 -12.94
C GLY A 89 1.54 -15.32 -12.88
N GLY A 90 1.31 -14.26 -13.68
CA GLY A 90 -0.01 -13.62 -13.80
C GLY A 90 -1.07 -14.56 -14.39
N ALA A 91 -0.74 -15.27 -15.47
CA ALA A 91 -1.64 -16.23 -16.11
C ALA A 91 -1.99 -17.40 -15.18
N LEU A 92 -1.00 -17.94 -14.44
CA LEU A 92 -1.21 -18.98 -13.44
C LEU A 92 -2.06 -18.46 -12.27
N ALA A 93 -1.83 -17.24 -11.79
CA ALA A 93 -2.63 -16.65 -10.72
C ALA A 93 -4.10 -16.48 -11.12
N THR A 94 -4.39 -16.11 -12.37
CA THR A 94 -5.77 -16.07 -12.89
C THR A 94 -6.39 -17.45 -12.98
N HIS A 95 -5.63 -18.46 -13.41
CA HIS A 95 -6.13 -19.84 -13.52
C HIS A 95 -6.34 -20.52 -12.15
N LEU A 96 -5.59 -20.14 -11.11
CA LEU A 96 -5.73 -20.67 -9.75
C LEU A 96 -6.81 -19.95 -8.92
N ASN A 97 -7.31 -18.81 -9.40
CA ASN A 97 -8.41 -18.07 -8.77
C ASN A 97 -9.79 -18.56 -9.26
N TYR A 98 -9.84 -19.78 -9.77
CA TYR A 98 -11.05 -20.55 -10.10
C TYR A 98 -10.98 -21.89 -9.37
#